data_AF-A0A836TP15-F1
#
_entry.id   AF-A0A836TP15-F1
#
_cell.length_a   1.000
_cell.length_b   1.000
_cell.length_c   1.000
_cell.angle_alpha   90.00
_cell.angle_beta   90.00
_cell.angle_gamma   90.00
#
_symmetry.space_group_name_H-M   'P 1'
#
loop_
_entity.id
_entity.type
_entity.pdbx_description
1 polymer ?
#
loop_
_entity_poly.entity_id
_entity_poly.type
_entity_poly.pdbx_seq_one_letter_code
_entity_poly.pdbx_strand_id
1 'polypeptide(L)'
;MFLVDWLIKGSKNIVVDHAFVPDHRRYFIGRSTAMADPGRATFTADTYKVSFGVAFSYTLASVSLGIADGAIEYAINYLRNRKSAYDGSAYINDPTTQKMLAQAYSAVDGLHLKMDRDLAEMEAYLKSGEEIPMDRRMFYRWHTTEIPRMAKDAVNLLIEGCGGSSFMNASPLQRYFRDINCISNHQVVNYEMGASSFGYNLLTGENNHPLV
;
A
#
# COMPACT_ATOMS: atom_id res chain seq x y z
N MET A 1 -7.07 25.13 17.70
CA MET A 1 -7.53 24.29 16.59
C MET A 1 -6.35 23.43 16.15
N PHE A 2 -6.26 22.20 16.68
CA PHE A 2 -5.18 21.27 16.36
C PHE A 2 -5.50 20.62 15.02
N LEU A 3 -5.25 21.36 13.94
CA LEU A 3 -5.29 20.83 12.59
C LEU A 3 -4.17 19.81 12.43
N VAL A 4 -4.53 18.68 11.83
CA VAL A 4 -3.70 17.54 11.50
C VAL A 4 -2.67 17.98 10.45
N ASP A 5 -1.66 18.71 10.89
CA ASP A 5 -0.67 19.31 9.99
C ASP A 5 0.39 18.24 9.68
N TRP A 6 0.40 17.82 8.41
CA TRP A 6 1.36 16.93 7.72
C TRP A 6 1.11 15.41 7.75
N LEU A 7 0.81 14.83 6.56
CA LEU A 7 1.76 13.98 5.78
C LEU A 7 1.21 13.50 4.40
N ILE A 8 1.11 14.43 3.45
CA ILE A 8 1.86 14.31 2.17
C ILE A 8 2.53 15.68 1.97
N LYS A 9 3.79 15.82 2.39
CA LYS A 9 4.48 17.11 2.26
C LYS A 9 4.69 17.41 0.77
N GLY A 10 3.77 18.14 0.14
CA GLY A 10 3.92 18.55 -1.26
C GLY A 10 2.81 18.12 -2.21
N SER A 11 1.74 17.45 -1.76
CA SER A 11 0.52 17.26 -2.57
C SER A 11 -0.27 18.56 -2.68
N LYS A 12 0.32 19.55 -3.37
CA LYS A 12 -0.28 20.85 -3.62
C LYS A 12 -1.16 20.79 -4.85
N ASN A 13 -2.14 21.67 -4.90
CA ASN A 13 -2.87 21.92 -6.13
C ASN A 13 -1.95 22.62 -7.14
N ILE A 14 -2.05 22.21 -8.40
CA ILE A 14 -1.37 22.87 -9.53
C ILE A 14 -2.45 23.52 -10.38
N VAL A 15 -2.31 24.81 -10.65
CA VAL A 15 -3.16 25.55 -11.58
C VAL A 15 -2.39 25.70 -12.89
N VAL A 16 -2.99 25.22 -13.98
CA VAL A 16 -2.45 25.38 -15.33
C VAL A 16 -3.43 26.27 -16.09
N ASP A 17 -3.02 27.48 -16.42
CA ASP A 17 -3.83 28.44 -17.14
C ASP A 17 -3.23 28.69 -18.53
N HIS A 18 -4.05 28.49 -19.57
CA HIS A 18 -3.69 28.72 -20.98
C HIS A 18 -2.35 28.13 -21.48
N ALA A 19 -1.89 27.01 -20.92
CA ALA A 19 -0.63 26.39 -21.35
C ALA A 19 -0.79 25.56 -22.64
N PHE A 20 0.11 25.76 -23.60
CA PHE A 20 0.23 24.87 -24.76
C PHE A 20 1.01 23.62 -24.40
N VAL A 21 0.40 22.44 -24.62
CA VAL A 21 1.06 21.13 -24.49
C VAL A 21 1.23 20.53 -25.90
N PRO A 22 2.45 20.38 -26.44
CA PRO A 22 2.66 19.78 -27.75
C PRO A 22 2.35 18.28 -27.75
N ASP A 23 2.01 17.72 -28.91
CA ASP A 23 1.54 16.32 -29.01
C ASP A 23 2.55 15.28 -28.51
N HIS A 24 3.85 15.51 -28.72
CA HIS A 24 4.91 14.62 -28.23
C HIS A 24 5.06 14.60 -26.69
N ARG A 25 4.34 15.45 -25.95
CA ARG A 25 4.26 15.47 -24.48
C ARG A 25 2.89 15.00 -23.95
N ARG A 26 2.03 14.49 -24.83
CA ARG A 26 0.73 13.91 -24.47
C ARG A 26 0.84 12.40 -24.56
N TYR A 27 0.16 11.71 -23.65
CA TYR A 27 0.12 10.26 -23.61
C TYR A 27 -1.28 9.80 -23.21
N PHE A 28 -1.83 8.82 -23.92
CA PHE A 28 -3.14 8.25 -23.61
C PHE A 28 -2.98 7.03 -22.72
N ILE A 29 -3.45 7.14 -21.48
CA ILE A 29 -3.28 6.11 -20.45
C ILE A 29 -3.85 4.73 -20.83
N GLY A 30 -4.90 4.70 -21.67
CA GLY A 30 -5.49 3.46 -22.17
C GLY A 30 -4.55 2.65 -23.07
N ARG A 31 -3.43 3.21 -23.54
CA ARG A 31 -2.38 2.42 -24.19
C ARG A 31 -1.67 1.50 -23.20
N SER A 32 -1.49 1.92 -21.95
CA SER A 32 -0.81 1.11 -20.95
C SER A 32 -1.67 -0.06 -20.48
N THR A 33 -2.98 0.16 -20.34
CA THR A 33 -3.94 -0.93 -20.03
C THR A 33 -4.02 -1.95 -21.18
N ALA A 34 -3.93 -1.48 -22.42
CA ALA A 34 -3.86 -2.33 -23.60
C ALA A 34 -2.47 -2.92 -23.88
N MET A 35 -1.48 -2.69 -23.01
CA MET A 35 -0.08 -3.12 -23.18
C MET A 35 0.56 -2.64 -24.51
N ALA A 36 0.05 -1.55 -25.08
CA ALA A 36 0.40 -0.98 -26.37
C ALA A 36 1.30 0.27 -26.26
N ASP A 37 2.09 0.34 -25.19
CA ASP A 37 3.06 1.41 -24.96
C ASP A 37 4.16 1.43 -26.05
N PRO A 38 4.40 2.56 -26.76
CA PRO A 38 5.47 2.63 -27.75
C PRO A 38 6.85 2.33 -27.17
N GLY A 39 7.06 2.70 -25.89
CA GLY A 39 8.28 2.41 -25.14
C GLY A 39 8.53 0.91 -24.97
N ARG A 40 7.48 0.07 -24.97
CA ARG A 40 7.60 -1.39 -24.80
C ARG A 40 8.35 -2.05 -25.96
N ALA A 41 8.22 -1.51 -27.18
CA ALA A 41 8.93 -2.00 -28.36
C ALA A 41 10.34 -1.39 -28.51
N THR A 42 10.61 -0.26 -27.83
CA THR A 42 11.83 0.52 -28.02
C THR A 42 12.85 0.30 -26.90
N PHE A 43 12.38 0.22 -25.65
CA PHE A 43 13.22 0.07 -24.48
C PHE A 43 13.36 -1.39 -24.09
N THR A 44 14.60 -1.83 -23.87
CA THR A 44 14.92 -3.24 -23.64
C THR A 44 14.79 -3.67 -22.18
N ALA A 45 14.82 -2.73 -21.22
CA ALA A 45 14.70 -3.01 -19.81
C ALA A 45 13.30 -3.50 -19.43
N ASP A 46 13.22 -4.51 -18.56
CA ASP A 46 11.96 -5.18 -18.20
C ASP A 46 10.96 -4.27 -17.49
N THR A 47 11.44 -3.21 -16.83
CA THR A 47 10.58 -2.21 -16.19
C THR A 47 9.64 -1.49 -17.17
N TYR A 48 9.95 -1.43 -18.47
CA TYR A 48 9.08 -0.86 -19.50
C TYR A 48 8.03 -1.84 -20.05
N LYS A 49 8.06 -3.10 -19.60
CA LYS A 49 7.16 -4.17 -20.06
C LYS A 49 6.04 -4.48 -19.06
N VAL A 50 6.04 -3.81 -17.91
CA VAL A 50 4.94 -3.86 -16.92
C VAL A 50 3.96 -2.72 -17.19
N SER A 51 2.65 -2.97 -17.05
CA SER A 51 1.63 -1.93 -17.16
C SER A 51 1.88 -0.82 -16.13
N PHE A 52 1.74 0.44 -16.55
CA PHE A 52 1.87 1.61 -15.67
C PHE A 52 0.92 1.51 -14.47
N GLY A 53 -0.33 1.09 -14.68
CA GLY A 53 -1.32 1.01 -13.61
C GLY A 53 -0.90 0.05 -12.51
N VAL A 54 -0.31 -1.09 -12.87
CA VAL A 54 0.21 -2.08 -11.92
C VAL A 54 1.44 -1.52 -11.20
N ALA A 55 2.45 -1.06 -11.96
CA ALA A 55 3.70 -0.54 -11.38
C ALA A 55 3.44 0.65 -10.43
N PHE A 56 2.62 1.61 -10.86
CA PHE A 56 2.25 2.78 -10.05
C PHE A 56 1.51 2.38 -8.77
N SER A 57 0.57 1.45 -8.84
CA SER A 57 -0.19 1.02 -7.66
C SER A 57 0.70 0.35 -6.60
N TYR A 58 1.70 -0.43 -7.02
CA TYR A 58 2.66 -1.03 -6.09
C TYR A 58 3.53 -0.02 -5.36
N THR A 59 3.74 1.19 -5.90
CA THR A 59 4.49 2.24 -5.18
C THR A 59 3.78 2.70 -3.90
N LEU A 60 2.45 2.67 -3.88
CA LEU A 60 1.65 3.06 -2.70
C LEU A 60 1.44 1.87 -1.75
N ALA A 61 1.31 0.67 -2.30
CA ALA A 61 1.26 -0.55 -1.52
C ALA A 61 2.55 -0.77 -0.72
N SER A 62 3.72 -0.57 -1.34
CA SER A 62 5.02 -0.73 -0.68
C SER A 62 5.26 0.30 0.43
N VAL A 63 4.85 1.56 0.23
CA VAL A 63 4.91 2.59 1.27
C VAL A 63 4.01 2.22 2.45
N SER A 64 2.81 1.69 2.18
CA SER A 64 1.89 1.24 3.23
C SER A 64 2.47 0.09 4.06
N LEU A 65 3.16 -0.86 3.42
CA LEU A 65 3.91 -1.92 4.10
C LEU A 65 5.02 -1.36 4.99
N GLY A 66 5.88 -0.50 4.44
CA GLY A 66 6.97 0.09 5.22
C GLY A 66 6.50 0.91 6.43
N ILE A 67 5.34 1.57 6.34
CA ILE A 67 4.71 2.23 7.49
C ILE A 67 4.31 1.22 8.56
N ALA A 68 3.72 0.08 8.16
CA ALA A 68 3.32 -0.96 9.11
C ALA A 68 4.52 -1.66 9.75
N ASP A 69 5.58 -1.93 8.98
CA ASP A 69 6.85 -2.48 9.49
C ASP A 69 7.45 -1.57 10.57
N GLY A 70 7.55 -0.27 10.29
CA GLY A 70 8.05 0.70 11.25
C GLY A 70 7.18 0.82 12.51
N ALA A 71 5.86 0.71 12.36
CA ALA A 71 4.94 0.70 13.50
C ALA A 71 5.14 -0.54 14.39
N ILE A 72 5.28 -1.73 13.79
CA ILE A 72 5.54 -2.98 14.48
C ILE A 72 6.86 -2.93 15.23
N GLU A 73 7.95 -2.52 14.55
CA GLU A 73 9.28 -2.43 15.16
C GLU A 73 9.26 -1.47 16.36
N TYR A 74 8.65 -0.30 16.20
CA TYR A 74 8.49 0.65 17.28
C TYR A 74 7.69 0.08 18.44
N ALA A 75 6.54 -0.53 18.18
CA ALA A 75 5.68 -1.10 19.21
C ALA A 75 6.40 -2.19 20.02
N ILE A 76 7.12 -3.10 19.36
CA ILE A 76 7.92 -4.14 20.02
C ILE A 76 8.95 -3.49 20.97
N ASN A 77 9.72 -2.51 20.49
CA ASN A 77 10.75 -1.87 21.29
C ASN A 77 10.17 -1.06 22.46
N TYR A 78 9.05 -0.38 22.24
CA TYR A 78 8.34 0.40 23.25
C TYR A 78 7.76 -0.49 24.36
N LEU A 79 7.09 -1.59 24.00
CA LEU A 79 6.39 -2.47 24.94
C LEU A 79 7.35 -3.30 25.81
N ARG A 80 8.55 -3.61 25.32
CA ARG A 80 9.61 -4.33 26.08
C ARG A 80 9.93 -3.70 27.43
N ASN A 81 9.88 -2.37 27.50
CA ASN A 81 10.23 -1.61 28.71
C ASN A 81 9.02 -0.97 29.40
N ARG A 82 7.81 -1.18 28.85
CA ARG A 82 6.61 -0.51 29.32
C ARG A 82 6.09 -1.16 30.60
N LYS A 83 5.73 -0.32 31.56
CA LYS A 83 5.02 -0.70 32.78
C LYS A 83 3.69 0.05 32.87
N SER A 84 2.71 -0.57 33.50
CA SER A 84 1.43 0.03 33.86
C SER A 84 1.64 1.15 34.87
N ALA A 85 0.96 2.28 34.66
CA ALA A 85 1.01 3.41 35.56
C ALA A 85 0.21 3.19 36.86
N TYR A 86 -0.71 2.22 36.87
CA TYR A 86 -1.60 1.97 38.00
C TYR A 86 -1.02 0.99 39.01
N ASP A 87 -0.38 -0.08 38.54
CA ASP A 87 0.08 -1.19 39.40
C ASP A 87 1.55 -1.58 39.14
N GLY A 88 2.24 -0.92 38.21
CA GLY A 88 3.65 -1.20 37.89
C GLY A 88 3.89 -2.52 37.16
N SER A 89 2.84 -3.25 36.78
CA SER A 89 2.96 -4.51 36.03
C SER A 89 3.64 -4.28 34.68
N ALA A 90 4.50 -5.22 34.28
CA ALA A 90 5.26 -5.11 33.03
C ALA A 90 4.41 -5.62 31.85
N TYR A 91 4.33 -4.84 30.77
CA TYR A 91 3.53 -5.18 29.59
C TYR A 91 4.03 -6.43 28.87
N ILE A 92 5.31 -6.78 29.04
CA ILE A 92 5.86 -8.05 28.53
C ILE A 92 5.13 -9.28 29.12
N ASN A 93 4.49 -9.13 30.29
CA ASN A 93 3.74 -10.20 30.95
C ASN A 93 2.23 -10.10 30.70
N ASP A 94 1.76 -9.11 29.93
CA ASP A 94 0.34 -8.95 29.60
C ASP A 94 -0.04 -9.80 28.36
N PRO A 95 -0.89 -10.83 28.51
CA PRO A 95 -1.31 -11.67 27.39
C PRO A 95 -2.06 -10.90 26.30
N THR A 96 -2.77 -9.83 26.65
CA THR A 96 -3.50 -9.01 25.66
C THR A 96 -2.52 -8.28 24.75
N THR A 97 -1.47 -7.67 25.33
CA THR A 97 -0.37 -7.04 24.59
C THR A 97 0.35 -8.05 23.68
N GLN A 98 0.66 -9.25 24.19
CA GLN A 98 1.31 -10.31 23.41
C GLN A 98 0.45 -10.74 22.21
N LYS A 99 -0.86 -10.94 22.43
CA LYS A 99 -1.80 -11.31 21.36
C LYS A 99 -1.91 -10.23 20.29
N MET A 100 -2.02 -8.97 20.69
CA MET A 100 -2.08 -7.83 19.76
C MET A 100 -0.82 -7.77 18.87
N LEU A 101 0.38 -7.90 19.45
CA LEU A 101 1.62 -7.94 18.69
C LEU A 101 1.65 -9.11 17.70
N ALA A 102 1.27 -10.32 18.14
CA ALA A 102 1.24 -11.49 17.27
C ALA A 102 0.26 -11.31 16.09
N GLN A 103 -0.92 -10.72 16.34
CA GLN A 103 -1.91 -10.45 15.32
C GLN A 103 -1.42 -9.43 14.28
N ALA A 104 -0.89 -8.29 14.74
CA ALA A 104 -0.36 -7.26 13.85
C ALA A 104 0.83 -7.79 13.02
N TYR A 105 1.76 -8.49 13.66
CA TYR A 105 2.92 -9.08 12.99
C TYR A 105 2.50 -10.10 11.93
N SER A 106 1.63 -11.05 12.29
CA SER A 106 1.16 -12.08 11.35
C SER A 106 0.39 -11.49 10.17
N ALA A 107 -0.38 -10.43 10.39
CA ALA A 107 -1.08 -9.74 9.31
C ALA A 107 -0.08 -9.15 8.32
N VAL A 108 0.91 -8.38 8.79
CA VAL A 108 1.89 -7.69 7.93
C VAL A 108 2.85 -8.68 7.24
N ASP A 109 3.26 -9.74 7.93
CA ASP A 109 4.04 -10.85 7.33
C ASP A 109 3.32 -11.46 6.12
N GLY A 110 2.02 -11.74 6.26
CA GLY A 110 1.20 -12.22 5.14
C GLY A 110 1.09 -11.24 3.97
N LEU A 111 1.19 -9.93 4.22
CA LEU A 111 1.19 -8.91 3.17
C LEU A 111 2.51 -8.87 2.40
N HIS A 112 3.66 -9.05 3.09
CA HIS A 112 4.96 -9.22 2.42
C HIS A 112 4.94 -10.42 1.49
N LEU A 113 4.48 -11.58 1.97
CA LEU A 113 4.37 -12.79 1.14
C LEU A 113 3.48 -12.58 -0.10
N LYS A 114 2.37 -11.84 0.03
CA LYS A 114 1.50 -11.52 -1.10
C LYS A 114 2.23 -10.69 -2.15
N MET A 115 2.91 -9.63 -1.73
CA MET A 115 3.64 -8.72 -2.61
C MET A 115 4.85 -9.41 -3.26
N ASP A 116 5.62 -10.17 -2.50
CA ASP A 116 6.78 -10.92 -3.01
C ASP A 116 6.37 -11.94 -4.06
N ARG A 117 5.27 -12.68 -3.82
CA ARG A 117 4.72 -13.61 -4.83
C ARG A 117 4.34 -12.86 -6.11
N ASP A 118 3.62 -11.75 -6.00
CA ASP A 118 3.16 -11.02 -7.17
C ASP A 118 4.33 -10.46 -7.99
N LEU A 119 5.35 -9.92 -7.32
CA LEU A 119 6.58 -9.45 -7.97
C LEU A 119 7.35 -10.59 -8.63
N ALA A 120 7.50 -11.74 -7.95
CA ALA A 120 8.18 -12.90 -8.50
C ALA A 120 7.45 -13.49 -9.72
N GLU A 121 6.12 -13.56 -9.68
CA GLU A 121 5.31 -14.00 -10.82
C GLU A 121 5.40 -13.03 -11.99
N MET A 122 5.31 -11.72 -11.74
CA MET A 122 5.53 -10.70 -12.78
C MET A 122 6.92 -10.83 -13.40
N GLU A 123 7.96 -10.98 -12.58
CA GLU A 123 9.33 -11.19 -13.06
C GLU A 123 9.47 -12.45 -13.91
N ALA A 124 8.78 -13.54 -13.56
CA ALA A 124 8.79 -14.78 -14.34
C ALA A 124 8.20 -14.58 -15.75
N TYR A 125 7.06 -13.91 -15.87
CA TYR A 125 6.47 -13.56 -17.18
C TYR A 125 7.40 -12.68 -18.01
N LEU A 126 8.05 -11.69 -17.37
CA LEU A 126 9.00 -10.81 -18.06
C LEU A 126 10.21 -11.58 -18.60
N LYS A 127 10.75 -12.52 -17.81
CA LYS A 127 11.89 -13.38 -18.20
C LYS A 127 11.53 -14.37 -19.30
N SER A 128 10.31 -14.91 -19.31
CA SER A 128 9.84 -15.81 -20.38
C SER A 128 9.48 -15.07 -21.67
N GLY A 129 9.33 -13.74 -21.60
CA GLY A 129 8.89 -12.91 -22.72
C GLY A 129 7.38 -13.01 -22.98
N GLU A 130 6.64 -13.62 -22.06
CA GLU A 130 5.19 -13.77 -22.14
C GLU A 130 4.49 -12.49 -21.65
N GLU A 131 3.32 -12.20 -22.23
CA GLU A 131 2.46 -11.16 -21.69
C GLU A 131 1.79 -11.65 -20.41
N ILE A 132 1.75 -10.81 -19.38
CA ILE A 132 0.99 -11.08 -18.15
C ILE A 132 -0.50 -11.12 -18.50
N PRO A 133 -1.18 -12.27 -18.29
CA PRO A 133 -2.60 -12.42 -18.58
C PRO A 133 -3.48 -11.42 -17.80
N MET A 134 -4.64 -11.07 -18.36
CA MET A 134 -5.55 -10.07 -17.78
C MET A 134 -6.03 -10.45 -16.36
N ASP A 135 -6.37 -11.71 -16.14
CA ASP A 135 -6.77 -12.24 -14.82
C ASP A 135 -5.66 -12.08 -13.78
N ARG A 136 -4.40 -12.32 -14.17
CA ARG A 136 -3.24 -12.07 -13.29
C ARG A 136 -3.04 -10.60 -13.01
N ARG A 137 -3.19 -9.72 -14.02
CA ARG A 137 -3.12 -8.26 -13.81
C ARG A 137 -4.22 -7.78 -12.85
N MET A 138 -5.45 -8.31 -12.97
CA MET A 138 -6.55 -8.01 -12.06
C MET A 138 -6.26 -8.50 -10.63
N PHE A 139 -5.64 -9.67 -10.49
CA PHE A 139 -5.21 -10.20 -9.20
C PHE A 139 -4.12 -9.35 -8.53
N TYR A 140 -3.09 -8.95 -9.26
CA TYR A 140 -2.06 -8.06 -8.75
C TYR A 140 -2.67 -6.71 -8.35
N ARG A 141 -3.56 -6.17 -9.18
CA ARG A 141 -4.28 -4.93 -8.90
C ARG A 141 -5.06 -5.03 -7.60
N TRP A 142 -5.78 -6.12 -7.39
CA TRP A 142 -6.49 -6.37 -6.13
C TRP A 142 -5.57 -6.26 -4.92
N HIS A 143 -4.44 -6.95 -4.93
CA HIS A 143 -3.49 -6.90 -3.81
C HIS A 143 -2.92 -5.51 -3.56
N THR A 144 -2.72 -4.69 -4.59
CA THR A 144 -2.30 -3.28 -4.38
C THR A 144 -3.32 -2.44 -3.60
N THR A 145 -4.59 -2.88 -3.52
CA THR A 145 -5.64 -2.23 -2.71
C THR A 145 -5.86 -2.91 -1.35
N GLU A 146 -5.69 -4.23 -1.29
CA GLU A 146 -5.81 -5.01 -0.05
C GLU A 146 -4.66 -4.72 0.92
N ILE A 147 -3.43 -4.62 0.41
CA ILE A 147 -2.24 -4.38 1.22
C ILE A 147 -2.37 -3.11 2.07
N PRO A 148 -2.66 -1.92 1.50
CA PRO A 148 -2.87 -0.71 2.31
C PRO A 148 -4.03 -0.82 3.30
N ARG A 149 -5.12 -1.51 2.94
CA ARG A 149 -6.28 -1.70 3.81
C ARG A 149 -5.91 -2.50 5.06
N MET A 150 -5.18 -3.59 4.89
CA MET A 150 -4.78 -4.51 5.95
C MET A 150 -3.62 -3.96 6.78
N ALA A 151 -2.66 -3.28 6.15
CA ALA A 151 -1.58 -2.56 6.83
C ALA A 151 -2.15 -1.49 7.78
N LYS A 152 -3.16 -0.73 7.32
CA LYS A 152 -3.90 0.22 8.16
C LYS A 152 -4.52 -0.42 9.39
N ASP A 153 -5.17 -1.59 9.25
CA ASP A 153 -5.77 -2.29 10.38
C ASP A 153 -4.72 -2.75 11.39
N ALA A 154 -3.57 -3.26 10.92
CA ALA A 154 -2.47 -3.65 11.79
C ALA A 154 -1.92 -2.46 12.58
N VAL A 155 -1.70 -1.31 11.93
CA VAL A 155 -1.22 -0.09 12.61
C VAL A 155 -2.26 0.46 13.60
N ASN A 156 -3.54 0.43 13.24
CA ASN A 156 -4.63 0.86 14.13
C ASN A 156 -4.72 -0.03 15.37
N LEU A 157 -4.59 -1.35 15.20
CA LEU A 157 -4.51 -2.29 16.32
C LEU A 157 -3.33 -1.97 17.26
N LEU A 158 -2.15 -1.64 16.70
CA LEU A 158 -0.97 -1.31 17.49
C LEU A 158 -1.11 -0.01 18.27
N ILE A 159 -1.66 1.05 17.67
CA ILE A 159 -1.81 2.33 18.37
C ILE A 159 -2.83 2.24 19.52
N GLU A 160 -3.89 1.45 19.34
CA GLU A 160 -4.87 1.16 20.39
C GLU A 160 -4.23 0.39 21.55
N GLY A 161 -3.42 -0.64 21.27
CA GLY A 161 -2.79 -1.45 22.31
C GLY A 161 -1.59 -0.78 23.02
N CYS A 162 -0.91 0.17 22.39
CA CYS A 162 0.21 0.90 23.01
C CYS A 162 -0.24 2.03 23.97
N GLY A 163 -1.53 2.33 24.01
CA GLY A 163 -2.16 3.26 24.94
C GLY A 163 -1.94 4.74 24.64
N GLY A 164 -2.46 5.62 25.50
CA GLY A 164 -2.56 7.06 25.23
C GLY A 164 -1.23 7.79 24.96
N SER A 165 -0.10 7.33 25.52
CA SER A 165 1.20 7.96 25.25
C SER A 165 1.66 7.80 23.79
N SER A 166 1.07 6.88 23.04
CA SER A 166 1.29 6.73 21.59
C SER A 166 0.84 7.95 20.78
N PHE A 167 -0.07 8.75 21.33
CA PHE A 167 -0.57 9.99 20.72
C PHE A 167 0.26 11.24 21.07
N MET A 168 1.29 11.10 21.91
CA MET A 168 2.20 12.21 22.20
C MET A 168 3.06 12.50 20.97
N ASN A 169 3.39 13.78 20.73
CA ASN A 169 4.26 14.19 19.61
C ASN A 169 5.62 13.50 19.61
N ALA A 170 6.14 13.14 20.79
CA ALA A 170 7.40 12.43 20.96
C ALA A 170 7.32 10.94 20.55
N SER A 171 6.12 10.37 20.43
CA SER A 171 5.93 9.00 19.93
C SER A 171 5.89 9.00 18.40
N PRO A 172 6.75 8.22 17.74
CA PRO A 172 6.61 7.91 16.31
C PRO A 172 5.29 7.21 15.95
N LEU A 173 4.63 6.51 16.87
CA LEU A 173 3.48 5.67 16.55
C LEU A 173 2.28 6.47 16.01
N GLN A 174 2.01 7.65 16.57
CA GLN A 174 0.98 8.54 16.00
C GLN A 174 1.30 9.02 14.58
N ARG A 175 2.59 9.05 14.19
CA ARG A 175 2.96 9.40 12.82
C ARG A 175 2.62 8.26 11.88
N TYR A 176 3.04 7.04 12.19
CA TYR A 176 2.66 5.86 11.40
C TYR A 176 1.15 5.72 11.26
N PHE A 177 0.41 5.94 12.36
CA PHE A 177 -1.06 5.97 12.34
C PHE A 177 -1.63 7.03 11.39
N ARG A 178 -1.16 8.28 11.45
CA ARG A 178 -1.67 9.34 10.57
C ARG A 178 -1.31 9.07 9.10
N ASP A 179 -0.09 8.61 8.85
CA ASP A 179 0.44 8.36 7.51
C ASP A 179 -0.32 7.23 6.83
N ILE A 180 -0.52 6.09 7.53
CA ILE A 180 -1.24 4.96 6.96
C ILE A 180 -2.71 5.30 6.70
N ASN A 181 -3.37 6.00 7.62
CA ASN A 181 -4.75 6.41 7.42
C ASN A 181 -4.88 7.44 6.29
N CYS A 182 -3.84 8.25 6.01
CA CYS A 182 -3.84 9.15 4.86
C CYS A 182 -3.65 8.40 3.54
N ILE A 183 -2.59 7.59 3.40
CA ILE A 183 -2.27 6.90 2.14
C ILE A 183 -3.36 5.90 1.73
N SER A 184 -4.01 5.22 2.68
CA SER A 184 -5.12 4.29 2.40
C SER A 184 -6.36 4.96 1.80
N ASN A 185 -6.44 6.30 1.79
CA ASN A 185 -7.52 7.06 1.14
C ASN A 185 -7.16 7.53 -0.28
N HIS A 186 -5.96 7.19 -0.79
CA HIS A 186 -5.62 7.52 -2.17
C HIS A 186 -6.46 6.68 -3.14
N GLN A 187 -7.04 7.31 -4.17
CA GLN A 187 -8.04 6.67 -5.04
C GLN A 187 -7.53 5.39 -5.73
N VAL A 188 -6.25 5.35 -6.12
CA VAL A 188 -5.69 4.16 -6.74
C VAL A 188 -5.60 2.96 -5.77
N VAL A 189 -5.55 3.17 -4.45
CA VAL A 189 -5.54 2.05 -3.47
C VAL A 189 -6.92 1.86 -2.83
N ASN A 190 -7.97 2.38 -3.44
CA ASN A 190 -9.33 2.22 -2.96
C ASN A 190 -9.71 0.73 -2.93
N TYR A 191 -9.93 0.23 -1.72
CA TYR A 191 -10.24 -1.18 -1.45
C TYR A 191 -11.53 -1.63 -2.11
N GLU A 192 -12.62 -0.85 -1.99
CA GLU A 192 -13.93 -1.22 -2.54
C GLU A 192 -13.87 -1.35 -4.07
N MET A 193 -13.14 -0.44 -4.71
CA MET A 193 -12.91 -0.50 -6.16
C MET A 193 -12.10 -1.74 -6.54
N GLY A 194 -11.00 -2.02 -5.84
CA GLY A 194 -10.18 -3.20 -6.11
C GLY A 194 -10.93 -4.52 -5.88
N ALA A 195 -11.65 -4.62 -4.77
CA ALA A 195 -12.42 -5.81 -4.37
C ALA A 195 -13.52 -6.11 -5.38
N SER A 196 -14.33 -5.11 -5.72
CA SER A 196 -15.44 -5.28 -6.65
C SER A 196 -14.96 -5.59 -8.07
N SER A 197 -13.90 -4.94 -8.54
CA SER A 197 -13.30 -5.22 -9.85
C SER A 197 -12.72 -6.63 -9.94
N PHE A 198 -12.01 -7.09 -8.92
CA PHE A 198 -11.47 -8.45 -8.92
C PHE A 198 -12.56 -9.51 -8.75
N GLY A 199 -13.56 -9.26 -7.91
CA GLY A 199 -14.75 -10.11 -7.81
C GLY A 199 -15.49 -10.24 -9.14
N TYR A 200 -15.66 -9.15 -9.89
CA TYR A 200 -16.23 -9.17 -11.24
C TYR A 200 -15.39 -10.04 -12.19
N ASN A 201 -14.06 -9.90 -12.15
CA ASN A 201 -13.16 -10.70 -12.97
C ASN A 201 -13.24 -12.20 -12.64
N LEU A 202 -13.32 -12.58 -11.36
CA LEU A 202 -13.50 -13.99 -10.97
C LEU A 202 -14.80 -14.61 -11.50
N LEU A 203 -15.87 -13.81 -11.61
CA LEU A 203 -17.18 -14.29 -12.06
C LEU A 203 -17.31 -14.35 -13.58
N THR A 204 -16.63 -13.46 -14.31
CA THR A 204 -16.87 -13.24 -15.75
C THR A 204 -15.65 -13.51 -16.62
N GLY A 205 -14.45 -13.49 -16.06
CA GLY A 205 -13.18 -13.45 -16.79
C GLY A 205 -12.87 -12.09 -17.43
N GLU A 206 -13.74 -11.09 -17.27
CA GLU A 206 -13.62 -9.78 -17.92
C GLU A 206 -12.98 -8.73 -17.00
N ASN A 207 -12.55 -7.62 -17.59
CA ASN A 207 -11.99 -6.46 -16.88
C ASN A 207 -12.97 -5.29 -16.94
N ASN A 208 -13.31 -4.72 -15.77
CA ASN A 208 -14.10 -3.50 -15.62
C ASN A 208 -13.31 -2.35 -14.98
N HIS A 209 -12.02 -2.55 -14.70
CA HIS A 209 -11.14 -1.58 -14.04
C HIS A 209 -10.35 -0.76 -15.08
N PRO A 210 -10.42 0.59 -15.06
CA PRO A 210 -9.87 1.44 -16.11
C PRO A 210 -8.33 1.56 -16.13
N LEU A 211 -7.64 0.97 -15.16
CA LEU A 211 -6.17 1.00 -15.03
C LEU A 211 -5.52 -0.40 -15.04
N VAL A 212 -6.27 -1.44 -15.43
CA VAL A 212 -5.74 -2.80 -15.60
C VAL A 212 -5.72 -3.18 -17.06
#